data_AF-A0A600R1X0-F1
#
_entry.id   AF-A0A600R1X0-F1
#
_cell.length_a   1.000
_cell.length_b   1.000
_cell.length_c   1.000
_cell.angle_alpha   90.00
_cell.angle_beta   90.00
_cell.angle_gamma   90.00
#
_symmetry.space_group_name_H-M   'P 1'
#
loop_
_entity.id
_entity.type
_entity.pdbx_description
1 polymer ?
#
loop_
_entity_poly.entity_id
_entity_poly.type
_entity_poly.pdbx_seq_one_letter_code
_entity_poly.pdbx_strand_id
1 'polypeptide(L)'
;SYYESYNIAFCNDSVISILHTINWYGAGAAHPNTAFEVSNFVITDNDYSYKFSIYDLFNNEDSQEAISKIKRKLIEDAPRVYWERTGEKAEQSDMDWFTTGVENSDLSNFTLNQSGFTFHFPPYELHCYALGSWEFFISFFEVIDHLKKDSIYQLIKGE
;
A
#
# COMPACT_ATOMS: atom_id res chain seq x y z
N SER A 1 10.39 16.52 -17.73
CA SER A 1 10.95 16.57 -16.39
C SER A 1 10.64 15.27 -15.68
N TYR A 2 11.64 14.68 -15.04
CA TYR A 2 11.51 13.50 -14.19
C TYR A 2 12.09 13.87 -12.84
N TYR A 3 11.33 13.65 -11.78
CA TYR A 3 11.74 13.88 -10.40
C TYR A 3 11.34 12.68 -9.57
N GLU A 4 12.27 12.18 -8.76
CA GLU A 4 12.03 11.06 -7.86
C GLU A 4 12.50 11.44 -6.47
N SER A 5 11.70 11.11 -5.47
CA SER A 5 12.04 11.20 -4.05
C SER A 5 11.77 9.86 -3.38
N TYR A 6 12.46 9.58 -2.26
CA TYR A 6 12.22 8.38 -1.49
C TYR A 6 11.94 8.69 -0.01
N ASN A 7 11.23 7.78 0.65
CA ASN A 7 10.98 7.77 2.09
C ASN A 7 11.23 6.36 2.64
N ILE A 8 12.01 6.26 3.72
CA ILE A 8 12.14 5.01 4.48
C ILE A 8 10.97 4.98 5.46
N ALA A 9 9.92 4.26 5.10
CA ALA A 9 8.69 4.15 5.89
C ALA A 9 8.88 3.31 7.15
N PHE A 10 9.78 2.32 7.08
CA PHE A 10 10.17 1.50 8.22
C PHE A 10 11.57 0.93 8.02
N CYS A 11 12.30 0.81 9.12
CA CYS A 11 13.60 0.18 9.16
C CYS A 11 13.85 -0.38 10.56
N ASN A 12 14.24 -1.64 10.65
CA ASN A 12 14.85 -2.25 11.82
C ASN A 12 16.02 -3.15 11.36
N ASP A 13 16.57 -3.96 12.26
CA ASP A 13 17.74 -4.80 11.96
C ASP A 13 17.47 -5.85 10.86
N SER A 14 16.21 -6.21 10.61
CA SER A 14 15.83 -7.30 9.71
C SER A 14 14.93 -6.91 8.55
N VAL A 15 14.36 -5.71 8.54
CA VAL A 15 13.38 -5.29 7.54
C VAL A 15 13.54 -3.81 7.21
N ILE A 16 13.48 -3.50 5.92
CA ILE A 16 13.40 -2.12 5.42
C ILE A 16 12.24 -1.99 4.42
N SER A 17 11.47 -0.91 4.54
CA SER A 17 10.36 -0.54 3.67
C SER A 17 10.61 0.85 3.10
N ILE A 18 10.70 0.95 1.77
CA ILE A 18 11.07 2.18 1.06
C ILE A 18 9.99 2.53 0.05
N LEU A 19 9.37 3.70 0.21
CA LEU A 19 8.49 4.31 -0.77
C LEU A 19 9.28 5.21 -1.71
N HIS A 20 9.14 4.99 -3.01
CA HIS A 20 9.58 5.89 -4.06
C HIS A 20 8.37 6.64 -4.60
N THR A 21 8.46 7.96 -4.68
CA THR A 21 7.47 8.83 -5.32
C THR A 21 8.05 9.40 -6.58
N ILE A 22 7.49 9.01 -7.72
CA ILE A 22 7.97 9.35 -9.05
C ILE A 22 7.03 10.38 -9.64
N ASN A 23 7.56 11.53 -10.04
CA ASN A 23 6.83 12.59 -10.72
C ASN A 23 7.37 12.75 -12.13
N TRP A 24 6.49 12.61 -13.12
CA TRP A 24 6.85 12.72 -14.53
C TRP A 24 5.99 13.76 -15.24
N TYR A 25 6.64 14.62 -16.01
CA TYR A 25 6.00 15.55 -16.94
C TYR A 25 6.72 15.48 -18.28
N GLY A 26 6.03 15.03 -19.33
CA GLY A 26 6.63 14.91 -20.65
C GLY A 26 5.62 15.04 -21.77
N ALA A 27 6.12 15.07 -23.00
CA ALA A 27 5.34 15.02 -24.23
C ALA A 27 4.19 16.06 -24.36
N GLY A 28 4.31 17.22 -23.71
CA GLY A 28 3.25 18.24 -23.75
C GLY A 28 1.97 17.85 -23.00
N ALA A 29 2.07 16.94 -22.02
CA ALA A 29 0.96 16.57 -21.16
C ALA A 29 0.32 17.79 -20.50
N ALA A 30 -0.99 17.72 -20.24
CA ALA A 30 -1.73 18.82 -19.62
C ALA A 30 -1.27 19.11 -18.18
N HIS A 31 -0.75 18.10 -17.48
CA HIS A 31 -0.26 18.18 -16.10
C HIS A 31 0.80 17.08 -15.86
N PRO A 32 1.63 17.18 -14.79
CA PRO A 32 2.49 16.07 -14.37
C PRO A 32 1.65 14.88 -13.89
N ASN A 33 2.22 13.69 -13.89
CA ASN A 33 1.62 12.53 -13.23
C ASN A 33 2.56 12.00 -12.14
N THR A 34 1.96 11.41 -11.11
CA THR A 34 2.67 10.81 -9.99
C THR A 34 2.46 9.30 -10.00
N ALA A 35 3.53 8.55 -9.78
CA ALA A 35 3.50 7.11 -9.59
C ALA A 35 4.22 6.76 -8.29
N PHE A 36 3.89 5.59 -7.74
CA PHE A 36 4.59 5.01 -6.60
C PHE A 36 5.28 3.73 -7.02
N GLU A 37 6.45 3.50 -6.43
CA GLU A 37 7.11 2.21 -6.41
C GLU A 37 7.53 1.91 -4.98
N VAL A 38 7.16 0.73 -4.46
CA VAL A 38 7.56 0.32 -3.11
C VAL A 38 8.51 -0.86 -3.16
N SER A 39 9.54 -0.80 -2.32
CA SER A 39 10.47 -1.90 -2.11
C SER A 39 10.54 -2.26 -0.63
N ASN A 40 10.12 -3.48 -0.33
CA ASN A 40 10.20 -4.08 1.01
C ASN A 40 11.24 -5.19 0.97
N PHE A 41 12.25 -5.11 1.83
CA PHE A 41 13.32 -6.10 1.92
C PHE A 41 13.38 -6.72 3.31
N VAL A 42 13.69 -8.02 3.35
CA VAL A 42 14.20 -8.68 4.55
C VAL A 42 15.73 -8.68 4.47
N ILE A 43 16.38 -8.42 5.60
CA ILE A 43 17.81 -8.55 5.84
C ILE A 43 17.98 -9.73 6.80
N THR A 44 18.80 -10.70 6.40
CA THR A 44 19.09 -11.90 7.18
C THR A 44 20.44 -11.78 7.87
N ASP A 45 20.68 -12.61 8.90
CA ASP A 45 21.91 -12.61 9.71
C ASP A 45 23.22 -12.77 8.91
N ASN A 46 23.16 -13.27 7.67
CA ASN A 46 24.33 -13.44 6.80
C ASN A 46 24.52 -12.27 5.81
N ASP A 47 23.97 -11.09 6.11
CA ASP A 47 23.93 -9.89 5.24
C ASP A 47 23.28 -10.11 3.87
N TYR A 48 22.56 -11.23 3.68
CA TYR A 48 21.75 -11.46 2.50
C TYR A 48 20.44 -10.71 2.64
N SER A 49 20.04 -10.01 1.57
CA SER A 49 18.76 -9.32 1.49
C SER A 49 17.94 -9.82 0.30
N TYR A 50 16.63 -9.87 0.48
CA TYR A 50 15.69 -10.20 -0.60
C TYR A 50 14.44 -9.34 -0.51
N LYS A 51 13.91 -8.96 -1.67
CA LYS A 51 12.63 -8.27 -1.78
C LYS A 51 11.50 -9.27 -1.52
N PHE A 52 10.48 -8.84 -0.79
CA PHE A 52 9.26 -9.64 -0.59
C PHE A 52 8.03 -8.88 -1.07
N SER A 53 7.01 -9.65 -1.42
CA SER A 53 5.67 -9.20 -1.79
C SER A 53 4.72 -9.29 -0.59
N ILE A 54 3.54 -8.68 -0.70
CA ILE A 54 2.53 -8.78 0.35
C ILE A 54 2.09 -10.24 0.61
N TYR A 55 2.13 -11.09 -0.42
CA TYR A 55 1.75 -12.50 -0.30
C TYR A 55 2.69 -13.30 0.60
N ASP A 56 3.97 -12.91 0.68
CA ASP A 56 4.99 -13.60 1.48
C ASP A 56 4.77 -13.46 2.99
N LEU A 57 3.90 -12.53 3.41
CA LEU A 57 3.50 -12.33 4.81
C LEU A 57 2.39 -13.30 5.27
N PHE A 58 1.72 -13.97 4.34
CA PHE A 58 0.57 -14.82 4.62
C PHE A 58 0.89 -16.30 4.43
N ASN A 59 0.08 -17.17 5.05
CA ASN A 59 0.14 -18.60 4.74
C ASN A 59 -0.28 -18.81 3.28
N ASN A 60 0.42 -19.67 2.54
CA ASN A 60 0.16 -19.88 1.11
C ASN A 60 -1.30 -20.24 0.83
N GLU A 61 -1.90 -21.10 1.67
CA GLU A 61 -3.29 -21.56 1.56
C GLU A 61 -4.32 -20.44 1.81
N ASP A 62 -3.95 -19.40 2.57
CA ASP A 62 -4.86 -18.32 3.00
C ASP A 62 -4.54 -16.97 2.34
N SER A 63 -3.47 -16.89 1.54
CA SER A 63 -2.96 -15.64 0.98
C SER A 63 -4.01 -14.88 0.16
N GLN A 64 -4.82 -15.58 -0.65
CA GLN A 64 -5.88 -14.97 -1.45
C GLN A 64 -7.04 -14.44 -0.59
N GLU A 65 -7.37 -15.14 0.50
CA GLU A 65 -8.40 -14.69 1.44
C GLU A 65 -7.92 -13.46 2.21
N ALA A 66 -6.66 -13.43 2.62
CA ALA A 66 -6.05 -12.28 3.27
C ALA A 66 -6.10 -11.03 2.37
N ILE A 67 -5.74 -11.18 1.10
CA ILE A 67 -5.81 -10.10 0.11
C ILE A 67 -7.24 -9.64 -0.14
N SER A 68 -8.19 -10.57 -0.23
CA SER A 68 -9.62 -10.26 -0.37
C SER A 68 -10.14 -9.50 0.85
N LYS A 69 -9.70 -9.88 2.06
CA LYS A 69 -10.01 -9.18 3.31
C LYS A 69 -9.44 -7.76 3.32
N ILE A 70 -8.19 -7.57 2.88
CA ILE A 70 -7.56 -6.26 2.74
C ILE A 70 -8.38 -5.39 1.78
N LYS A 71 -8.66 -5.87 0.56
CA LYS A 71 -9.43 -5.11 -0.44
C LYS A 71 -10.78 -4.66 0.09
N ARG A 72 -11.52 -5.58 0.74
CA ARG A 72 -12.79 -5.24 1.39
C ARG A 72 -12.61 -4.16 2.46
N LYS A 73 -11.58 -4.24 3.29
CA LYS A 73 -11.31 -3.23 4.33
C LYS A 73 -10.98 -1.87 3.73
N LEU A 74 -10.20 -1.82 2.65
CA LEU A 74 -9.92 -0.59 1.92
C LEU A 74 -11.20 0.07 1.39
N ILE A 75 -12.11 -0.72 0.81
CA ILE A 75 -13.41 -0.24 0.31
C ILE A 75 -14.33 0.21 1.46
N GLU A 76 -14.38 -0.54 2.57
CA GLU A 76 -15.13 -0.18 3.77
C GLU A 76 -14.66 1.16 4.36
N ASP A 77 -13.36 1.44 4.28
CA ASP A 77 -12.74 2.64 4.86
C ASP A 77 -12.74 3.85 3.91
N ALA A 78 -12.90 3.63 2.60
CA ALA A 78 -12.93 4.67 1.57
C ALA A 78 -13.90 5.84 1.84
N PRO A 79 -15.15 5.64 2.29
CA PRO A 79 -16.05 6.76 2.59
C PRO A 79 -15.51 7.68 3.70
N ARG A 80 -14.85 7.10 4.72
CA ARG A 80 -14.26 7.86 5.83
C ARG A 80 -13.08 8.67 5.34
N VAL A 81 -12.14 8.04 4.62
CA VAL A 81 -10.94 8.71 4.09
C VAL A 81 -11.33 9.80 3.08
N TYR A 82 -12.35 9.56 2.25
CA TYR A 82 -12.91 10.58 1.36
C TYR A 82 -13.41 11.79 2.14
N TRP A 83 -14.26 11.57 3.15
CA TRP A 83 -14.80 12.65 3.98
C TRP A 83 -13.72 13.44 4.72
N GLU A 84 -12.70 12.77 5.27
CA GLU A 84 -11.57 13.44 5.93
C GLU A 84 -10.79 14.36 4.99
N ARG A 85 -10.75 14.03 3.70
CA ARG A 85 -10.03 14.80 2.68
C ARG A 85 -10.87 15.94 2.10
N THR A 86 -12.14 15.70 1.82
CA THR A 86 -13.00 16.64 1.06
C THR A 86 -13.96 17.42 1.94
N GLY A 87 -14.28 16.91 3.14
CA GLY A 87 -15.37 17.40 3.99
C GLY A 87 -16.76 16.95 3.54
N GLU A 88 -16.85 16.18 2.46
CA GLU A 88 -18.11 15.76 1.85
C GLU A 88 -18.34 14.26 2.03
N LYS A 89 -19.61 13.86 2.12
CA LYS A 89 -19.95 12.45 2.16
C LYS A 89 -19.80 11.87 0.74
N ALA A 90 -19.08 10.76 0.60
CA ALA A 90 -18.94 10.06 -0.68
C ALA A 90 -20.31 9.70 -1.26
N GLU A 91 -20.51 10.00 -2.54
CA GLU A 91 -21.67 9.58 -3.32
C GLU A 91 -21.44 8.19 -3.92
N GLN A 92 -22.48 7.62 -4.54
CA GLN A 92 -22.36 6.29 -5.17
C GLN A 92 -21.28 6.27 -6.25
N SER A 93 -21.17 7.32 -7.06
CA SER A 93 -20.13 7.41 -8.09
C SER A 93 -18.72 7.40 -7.49
N ASP A 94 -18.50 8.04 -6.35
CA ASP A 94 -17.20 7.98 -5.66
C ASP A 94 -16.90 6.57 -5.18
N MET A 95 -17.91 5.88 -4.64
CA MET A 95 -17.78 4.50 -4.20
C MET A 95 -17.53 3.53 -5.35
N ASP A 96 -18.10 3.78 -6.54
CA ASP A 96 -17.84 2.98 -7.74
C ASP A 96 -16.38 3.12 -8.19
N TRP A 97 -15.82 4.34 -8.12
CA TRP A 97 -14.40 4.61 -8.37
C TRP A 97 -13.50 3.85 -7.38
N PHE A 98 -13.76 3.98 -6.07
CA PHE A 98 -12.97 3.29 -5.04
C PHE A 98 -13.04 1.77 -5.18
N THR A 99 -14.24 1.22 -5.38
CA THR A 99 -14.46 -0.22 -5.53
C THR A 99 -13.69 -0.76 -6.73
N THR A 100 -13.90 -0.15 -7.90
CA THR A 100 -13.24 -0.56 -9.15
C THR A 100 -11.72 -0.45 -9.03
N GLY A 101 -11.23 0.65 -8.45
CA GLY A 101 -9.81 0.89 -8.27
C GLY A 101 -9.14 -0.14 -7.36
N VAL A 102 -9.72 -0.39 -6.18
CA VAL A 102 -9.21 -1.38 -5.23
C VAL A 102 -9.29 -2.80 -5.77
N GLU A 103 -10.38 -3.15 -6.48
CA GLU A 103 -10.54 -4.47 -7.09
C GLU A 103 -9.49 -4.74 -8.16
N ASN A 104 -9.19 -3.73 -9.00
CA ASN A 104 -8.18 -3.83 -10.06
C ASN A 104 -6.74 -3.74 -9.56
N SER A 105 -6.50 -3.15 -8.39
CA SER A 105 -5.15 -3.00 -7.83
C SER A 105 -4.53 -4.35 -7.48
N ASP A 106 -3.25 -4.52 -7.75
CA ASP A 106 -2.46 -5.68 -7.33
C ASP A 106 -1.91 -5.55 -5.90
N LEU A 107 -2.13 -4.39 -5.27
CA LEU A 107 -1.65 -4.03 -3.92
C LEU A 107 -0.13 -4.13 -3.77
N SER A 108 0.63 -3.97 -4.86
CA SER A 108 2.10 -4.00 -4.85
C SER A 108 2.74 -2.78 -4.19
N ASN A 109 2.07 -1.63 -4.24
CA ASN A 109 2.52 -0.39 -3.64
C ASN A 109 2.10 -0.27 -2.18
N PHE A 110 2.71 -1.08 -1.31
CA PHE A 110 2.47 -1.04 0.13
C PHE A 110 3.77 -0.83 0.90
N THR A 111 3.79 0.17 1.78
CA THR A 111 4.79 0.23 2.85
C THR A 111 4.26 -0.46 4.10
N LEU A 112 5.14 -0.69 5.07
CA LEU A 112 4.76 -1.27 6.34
C LEU A 112 5.44 -0.55 7.50
N ASN A 113 4.91 -0.76 8.70
CA ASN A 113 5.55 -0.46 9.97
C ASN A 113 5.17 -1.54 11.00
N GLN A 114 5.52 -1.36 12.28
CA GLN A 114 5.22 -2.34 13.33
C GLN A 114 3.72 -2.63 13.56
N SER A 115 2.84 -1.75 13.07
CA SER A 115 1.39 -1.81 13.28
C SER A 115 0.63 -2.38 12.08
N GLY A 116 1.16 -2.26 10.86
CA GLY A 116 0.47 -2.75 9.67
C GLY A 116 1.02 -2.21 8.36
N PHE A 117 0.14 -2.17 7.36
CA PHE A 117 0.42 -1.76 5.99
C PHE A 117 -0.12 -0.37 5.71
N THR A 118 0.60 0.40 4.91
CA THR A 118 0.05 1.59 4.23
C THR A 118 0.09 1.34 2.74
N PHE A 119 -1.07 1.32 2.08
CA PHE A 119 -1.20 1.17 0.64
C PHE A 119 -1.22 2.54 -0.03
N HIS A 120 -0.44 2.71 -1.09
CA HIS A 120 -0.29 3.97 -1.82
C HIS A 120 -0.84 3.83 -3.23
N PHE A 121 -1.86 4.63 -3.53
CA PHE A 121 -2.55 4.62 -4.81
C PHE A 121 -2.26 5.92 -5.56
N PRO A 122 -1.62 5.88 -6.75
CA PRO A 122 -1.41 7.06 -7.56
C PRO A 122 -2.73 7.72 -8.00
N PRO A 123 -2.69 8.98 -8.46
CA PRO A 123 -3.83 9.62 -9.09
C PRO A 123 -4.43 8.74 -10.21
N TYR A 124 -5.76 8.81 -10.39
CA TYR A 124 -6.56 7.97 -11.29
C TYR A 124 -6.76 6.51 -10.89
N GLU A 125 -5.99 5.97 -9.93
CA GLU A 125 -6.22 4.58 -9.52
C GLU A 125 -7.50 4.44 -8.71
N LEU A 126 -7.72 5.33 -7.72
CA LEU A 126 -8.91 5.30 -6.86
C LEU A 126 -9.89 6.46 -7.07
N HIS A 127 -9.44 7.57 -7.67
CA HIS A 127 -10.30 8.72 -7.99
C HIS A 127 -9.63 9.63 -9.01
N CYS A 128 -10.32 10.66 -9.47
CA CYS A 128 -9.81 11.64 -10.42
C CYS A 128 -8.54 12.35 -9.95
N TYR A 129 -7.74 12.83 -10.91
CA TYR A 129 -6.45 13.47 -10.64
C TYR A 129 -6.52 14.67 -9.69
N ALA A 130 -7.61 15.44 -9.72
CA ALA A 130 -7.77 16.60 -8.87
C ALA A 130 -7.78 16.26 -7.36
N LEU A 131 -8.16 15.02 -7.02
CA LEU A 131 -8.10 14.52 -5.64
C LEU A 131 -6.75 13.88 -5.27
N GLY A 132 -5.80 13.85 -6.21
CA GLY A 132 -4.44 13.38 -5.99
C GLY A 132 -4.34 11.88 -5.70
N SER A 133 -3.26 11.49 -5.03
CA SER A 133 -3.00 10.13 -4.58
C SER A 133 -3.76 9.78 -3.31
N TRP A 134 -4.05 8.51 -3.11
CA TRP A 134 -4.76 8.01 -1.92
C TRP A 134 -3.87 7.09 -1.10
N GLU A 135 -4.05 7.14 0.23
CA GLU A 135 -3.33 6.29 1.17
C GLU A 135 -4.31 5.68 2.15
N PHE A 136 -4.13 4.38 2.42
CA PHE A 136 -4.97 3.64 3.34
C PHE A 136 -4.12 2.78 4.26
N PHE A 137 -4.42 2.85 5.55
CA PHE A 137 -3.73 2.04 6.56
C PHE A 137 -4.57 0.82 6.94
N ILE A 138 -3.96 -0.37 6.89
CA ILE A 138 -4.55 -1.62 7.38
C ILE A 138 -3.68 -2.17 8.50
N SER A 139 -4.26 -2.25 9.70
CA SER A 139 -3.60 -2.86 10.86
C SER A 139 -3.36 -4.35 10.64
N PHE A 140 -2.22 -4.87 11.13
CA PHE A 140 -1.99 -6.31 11.19
C PHE A 140 -3.09 -7.05 11.96
N PHE A 141 -3.74 -6.39 12.92
CA PHE A 141 -4.88 -6.95 13.65
C PHE A 141 -6.02 -7.37 12.71
N GLU A 142 -6.29 -6.61 11.64
CA GLU A 142 -7.36 -6.91 10.69
C GLU A 142 -7.10 -8.22 9.93
N VAL A 143 -5.85 -8.65 9.80
CA VAL A 143 -5.45 -9.85 9.04
C VAL A 143 -4.69 -10.87 9.88
N ILE A 144 -4.71 -10.74 11.21
CA ILE A 144 -3.82 -11.48 12.11
C ILE A 144 -3.93 -12.99 11.96
N ASP A 145 -5.13 -13.50 11.70
CA ASP A 145 -5.40 -14.93 11.54
C ASP A 145 -4.81 -15.52 10.25
N HIS A 146 -4.44 -14.67 9.29
CA HIS A 146 -3.84 -15.09 8.01
C HIS A 146 -2.31 -14.93 7.98
N LEU A 147 -1.73 -14.21 8.94
CA LEU A 147 -0.29 -13.96 8.99
C LEU A 147 0.46 -15.27 9.21
N LYS A 148 1.53 -15.46 8.44
CA LYS A 148 2.39 -16.62 8.57
C LYS A 148 3.17 -16.54 9.88
N LYS A 149 3.07 -17.56 10.73
CA LYS A 149 3.87 -17.68 11.97
C LYS A 149 5.34 -17.90 11.61
N ASP A 150 6.25 -17.44 12.47
CA ASP A 150 7.71 -17.55 12.30
C ASP A 150 8.18 -17.04 10.91
N SER A 151 7.68 -15.87 10.51
CA SER A 151 7.88 -15.29 9.18
C SER A 151 8.40 -13.85 9.25
N ILE A 152 8.42 -13.19 8.08
CA ILE A 152 8.68 -11.76 7.92
C ILE A 152 7.89 -10.92 8.93
N TYR A 153 6.66 -11.33 9.28
CA TYR A 153 5.87 -10.63 10.29
C TYR A 153 6.58 -10.51 11.64
N GLN A 154 7.25 -11.56 12.13
CA GLN A 154 7.97 -11.48 13.41
C GLN A 154 9.21 -10.58 13.33
N LEU A 155 9.92 -10.64 12.19
CA LEU A 155 11.02 -9.74 11.91
C LEU A 155 10.56 -8.27 11.92
N ILE A 156 9.34 -7.96 11.47
CA ILE A 156 8.76 -6.61 11.55
C ILE A 156 8.46 -6.21 13.00
N LYS A 157 7.98 -7.14 13.83
CA LYS A 157 7.69 -6.89 15.26
C LYS A 157 8.95 -6.73 16.11
N GLY A 158 10.11 -7.19 15.62
CA GLY A 158 11.36 -7.18 16.36
C GLY A 158 11.39 -8.27 17.44
N GLU A 159 10.69 -9.38 17.19
CA GLU A 159 10.65 -10.59 18.02
C GLU A 159 11.52 -11.70 17.45
#